data_AF-A0A0B6YRZ1-F1
#
_entry.id   AF-A0A0B6YRZ1-F1
#
_cell.length_a   1.000
_cell.length_b   1.000
_cell.length_c   1.000
_cell.angle_alpha   90.00
_cell.angle_beta   90.00
_cell.angle_gamma   90.00
#
_symmetry.space_group_name_H-M   'P 1'
#
loop_
_entity.id
_entity.type
_entity.pdbx_description
1 polymer ?
#
loop_
_entity_poly.entity_id
_entity_poly.type
_entity_poly.pdbx_seq_one_letter_code
_entity_poly.pdbx_strand_id
1 'polypeptide(L)'
;RKNKKKTPLKNENRPPSPTPSVTITDDDMESTNQSASLPAPQVMIGPDGSVVLNTESLLIQTQEDTRPKEILEDDDDDRYLNTNTYRKYKKAKLWTER
;
A
#
# COMPACT_ATOMS: atom_id res chain seq x y z
N ARG A 1 -37.45 53.30 -43.65
CA ARG A 1 -37.89 52.89 -42.29
C ARG A 1 -36.70 53.03 -41.33
N LYS A 2 -36.95 53.53 -40.11
CA LYS A 2 -35.96 54.10 -39.16
C LYS A 2 -35.17 53.05 -38.37
N ASN A 3 -33.89 53.39 -38.12
CA ASN A 3 -32.83 52.95 -37.18
C ASN A 3 -33.14 51.99 -36.01
N LYS A 4 -32.17 51.11 -35.67
CA LYS A 4 -31.20 51.28 -34.56
C LYS A 4 -30.26 50.07 -34.40
N LYS A 5 -28.94 50.31 -34.49
CA LYS A 5 -27.88 49.45 -33.93
C LYS A 5 -27.92 49.54 -32.40
N LYS A 6 -27.70 48.42 -31.70
CA LYS A 6 -27.27 48.39 -30.29
C LYS A 6 -26.29 47.22 -30.09
N THR A 7 -25.03 47.56 -29.82
CA THR A 7 -24.15 46.82 -28.90
C THR A 7 -24.09 47.65 -27.59
N PRO A 8 -23.44 47.23 -26.48
CA PRO A 8 -22.74 45.98 -26.15
C PRO A 8 -23.19 45.43 -24.77
N LEU A 9 -22.58 44.33 -24.27
CA LEU A 9 -22.17 44.22 -22.86
C LEU A 9 -21.16 43.07 -22.71
N LYS A 10 -19.91 43.50 -22.59
CA LYS A 10 -18.74 42.74 -22.14
C LYS A 10 -18.99 42.37 -20.68
N ASN A 11 -19.01 41.08 -20.34
CA ASN A 11 -18.93 40.65 -18.93
C ASN A 11 -17.51 40.12 -18.69
N GLU A 12 -16.58 41.06 -18.53
CA GLU A 12 -15.37 40.84 -17.75
C GLU A 12 -15.81 40.70 -16.30
N ASN A 13 -15.81 39.48 -15.75
CA ASN A 13 -15.51 39.23 -14.34
C ASN A 13 -15.45 37.72 -14.03
N ARG A 14 -14.23 37.27 -13.74
CA ARG A 14 -13.83 36.16 -12.83
C ARG A 14 -13.67 34.73 -13.41
N PRO A 15 -12.76 33.92 -12.83
CA PRO A 15 -11.36 33.74 -13.25
C PRO A 15 -11.04 32.26 -13.61
N PRO A 16 -9.84 31.91 -14.12
CA PRO A 16 -9.45 30.52 -14.33
C PRO A 16 -9.41 29.73 -13.02
N SER A 17 -9.73 28.43 -13.12
CA SER A 17 -9.62 27.37 -12.10
C SER A 17 -8.47 27.53 -11.11
N PRO A 18 -8.70 27.17 -9.84
CA PRO A 18 -7.72 26.40 -9.09
C PRO A 18 -8.29 25.02 -8.76
N THR A 19 -7.70 23.98 -9.35
CA THR A 19 -7.59 22.65 -8.75
C THR A 19 -7.07 22.81 -7.32
N PRO A 20 -7.79 22.35 -6.29
CA PRO A 20 -7.13 22.08 -5.03
C PRO A 20 -6.60 20.64 -5.14
N SER A 21 -5.36 20.49 -5.61
CA SER A 21 -4.56 19.33 -5.20
C SER A 21 -4.32 19.48 -3.71
N VAL A 22 -5.29 19.00 -2.93
CA VAL A 22 -5.23 18.97 -1.48
C VAL A 22 -4.26 17.85 -1.12
N THR A 23 -2.97 18.17 -1.10
CA THR A 23 -2.00 17.39 -0.34
C THR A 23 -2.21 17.76 1.12
N ILE A 24 -3.14 17.07 1.78
CA ILE A 24 -3.17 17.06 3.25
C ILE A 24 -2.01 16.18 3.68
N THR A 25 -0.91 16.83 4.10
CA THR A 25 0.07 16.20 4.98
C THR A 25 -0.52 16.28 6.39
N ASP A 26 -1.37 15.31 6.75
CA ASP A 26 -1.76 15.09 8.14
C ASP A 26 -0.55 14.48 8.86
N ASP A 27 0.34 15.33 9.36
CA ASP A 27 1.32 14.98 10.38
C ASP A 27 0.61 14.95 11.75
N ASP A 28 -0.33 14.02 11.94
CA ASP A 28 -0.83 13.65 13.28
C ASP A 28 -0.10 12.37 13.72
N MET A 29 1.10 12.59 14.24
CA MET A 29 1.97 11.60 14.86
C MET A 29 1.40 11.16 16.22
N GLU A 30 0.37 10.33 16.25
CA GLU A 30 0.06 9.55 17.46
C GLU A 30 -0.77 8.28 17.16
N SER A 31 -0.11 7.23 16.66
CA SER A 31 -0.59 5.86 16.89
C SER A 31 0.57 4.94 17.20
N THR A 32 0.87 4.86 18.49
CA THR A 32 1.51 3.70 19.12
C THR A 32 0.74 2.45 18.73
N ASN A 33 1.26 1.71 17.74
CA ASN A 33 1.15 0.26 17.55
C ASN A 33 1.83 -0.08 16.21
N GLN A 34 3.09 -0.53 16.24
CA GLN A 34 3.84 -0.95 15.05
C GLN A 34 3.35 -2.30 14.49
N SER A 35 2.04 -2.47 14.33
CA SER A 35 1.46 -3.52 13.51
C SER A 35 1.23 -2.91 12.14
N ALA A 36 2.07 -3.30 11.17
CA ALA A 36 2.01 -2.95 9.73
C ALA A 36 1.22 -1.67 9.40
N SER A 37 1.92 -0.55 9.20
CA SER A 37 1.31 0.73 8.80
C SER A 37 0.65 0.59 7.42
N LEU A 38 -0.66 0.35 7.41
CA LEU A 38 -1.49 0.35 6.22
C LEU A 38 -1.95 1.78 5.92
N PRO A 39 -2.14 2.15 4.64
CA PRO A 39 -2.68 3.46 4.30
C PRO A 39 -4.11 3.61 4.83
N ALA A 40 -4.46 4.81 5.26
CA ALA A 40 -5.81 5.14 5.71
C ALA A 40 -6.81 5.09 4.52
N PRO A 41 -8.07 4.66 4.75
CA PRO A 41 -9.12 4.68 3.74
C PRO A 41 -9.45 6.10 3.24
N GLN A 42 -9.89 6.19 1.99
CA GLN A 42 -10.22 7.47 1.34
C GLN A 42 -11.72 7.79 1.45
N VAL A 43 -12.01 9.07 1.68
CA VAL A 43 -13.39 9.60 1.78
C VAL A 43 -13.53 10.88 0.95
N MET A 44 -14.73 11.13 0.44
CA MET A 44 -15.07 12.31 -0.34
C MET A 44 -16.30 12.98 0.24
N ILE A 45 -16.38 14.31 0.10
CA ILE A 45 -17.56 15.09 0.48
C ILE A 45 -18.33 15.45 -0.79
N GLY A 46 -19.59 15.00 -0.87
CA GLY A 46 -20.50 15.33 -1.95
C GLY A 46 -20.89 16.82 -1.94
N PRO A 47 -21.41 17.35 -3.06
CA PRO A 47 -21.84 18.75 -3.16
C PRO A 47 -23.02 19.09 -2.22
N ASP A 48 -23.75 18.07 -1.78
CA ASP A 48 -24.84 18.12 -0.80
C ASP A 48 -24.35 17.97 0.65
N GLY A 49 -23.03 17.84 0.87
CA GLY A 49 -22.43 17.59 2.19
C GLY A 49 -22.49 16.13 2.63
N SER A 50 -22.91 15.21 1.75
CA SER A 50 -22.85 13.78 2.03
C SER A 50 -21.41 13.29 2.14
N VAL A 51 -21.16 12.27 2.97
CA VAL A 51 -19.86 11.61 3.06
C VAL A 51 -19.91 10.33 2.23
N VAL A 52 -19.03 10.24 1.24
CA VAL A 52 -18.92 9.10 0.33
C VAL A 52 -17.60 8.38 0.62
N LEU A 53 -17.68 7.10 0.98
CA LEU A 53 -16.52 6.24 1.26
C LEU A 53 -16.08 5.53 -0.02
N ASN A 54 -14.78 5.50 -0.31
CA ASN A 54 -14.25 4.70 -1.42
C ASN A 54 -14.06 3.24 -0.96
N THR A 55 -14.93 2.34 -1.42
CA THR A 55 -14.94 0.92 -1.01
C THR A 55 -13.66 0.16 -1.36
N GLU A 56 -12.96 0.54 -2.43
CA GLU A 56 -11.70 -0.10 -2.83
C GLU A 56 -10.57 0.19 -1.83
N SER A 57 -10.61 1.37 -1.19
CA SER A 57 -9.61 1.77 -0.19
C SER A 57 -9.72 1.01 1.14
N LEU A 58 -10.81 0.26 1.36
CA LEU A 58 -10.96 -0.62 2.52
C LEU A 58 -10.34 -2.00 2.30
N LEU A 59 -10.04 -2.36 1.05
CA LEU A 59 -9.51 -3.68 0.70
C LEU A 59 -7.99 -3.68 0.86
N ILE A 60 -7.47 -4.66 1.59
CA ILE A 60 -6.04 -4.92 1.69
C ILE A 60 -5.71 -6.01 0.67
N GLN A 61 -4.93 -5.66 -0.36
CA GLN A 61 -4.45 -6.64 -1.32
C GLN A 61 -3.35 -7.49 -0.68
N THR A 62 -3.70 -8.72 -0.29
CA THR A 62 -2.71 -9.72 0.07
C THR A 62 -2.10 -10.29 -1.21
N GLN A 63 -1.00 -9.72 -1.68
CA GLN A 63 -0.16 -10.46 -2.61
C GLN A 63 0.41 -11.63 -1.82
N GLU A 64 0.20 -12.86 -2.30
CA GLU A 64 1.08 -13.94 -1.86
C GLU A 64 2.47 -13.53 -2.31
N ASP A 65 3.30 -13.09 -1.35
CA ASP A 65 4.73 -12.96 -1.57
C ASP A 65 5.21 -14.35 -2.00
N THR A 66 5.24 -14.61 -3.31
CA THR A 66 5.93 -15.74 -3.88
C THR A 66 7.40 -15.44 -3.68
N ARG A 67 7.86 -15.62 -2.43
CA ARG A 67 9.28 -15.65 -2.10
C ARG A 67 9.89 -16.62 -3.11
N PRO A 68 10.97 -16.24 -3.80
CA PRO A 68 11.61 -17.15 -4.73
C PRO A 68 11.94 -18.41 -3.93
N LYS A 69 11.26 -19.50 -4.25
CA LYS A 69 11.60 -20.80 -3.70
C LYS A 69 12.99 -21.08 -4.23
N GLU A 70 13.94 -21.21 -3.32
CA GLU A 70 15.28 -21.65 -3.67
C GLU A 70 15.10 -23.01 -4.35
N ILE A 71 15.45 -23.07 -5.63
CA ILE A 71 15.49 -24.32 -6.38
C ILE A 71 16.74 -25.02 -5.88
N LEU A 72 16.59 -25.81 -4.83
CA LEU A 72 17.63 -26.76 -4.44
C LEU A 72 17.66 -27.82 -5.53
N GLU A 73 18.80 -27.97 -6.19
CA GLU A 73 19.04 -29.16 -7.00
C GLU A 73 18.98 -30.34 -6.04
N ASP A 74 18.05 -31.27 -6.30
CA ASP A 74 17.99 -32.52 -5.58
C ASP A 74 19.24 -33.32 -5.95
N ASP A 75 20.33 -33.14 -5.20
CA ASP A 75 21.49 -34.01 -5.29
C ASP A 75 21.02 -35.41 -4.91
N ASP A 76 20.99 -36.29 -5.91
CA ASP A 76 20.49 -37.66 -5.82
C ASP A 76 21.19 -38.48 -4.72
N ASP A 77 22.39 -38.03 -4.30
CA ASP A 77 23.25 -38.57 -3.26
C ASP A 77 22.84 -38.17 -1.82
N ASP A 78 22.03 -37.12 -1.61
CA ASP A 78 21.55 -36.75 -0.27
C ASP A 78 20.35 -37.60 0.19
N ARG A 79 19.88 -38.51 -0.68
CA ARG A 79 18.75 -39.41 -0.44
C ARG A 79 19.11 -40.70 0.26
N TYR A 80 20.35 -40.88 0.74
CA TYR A 80 20.68 -41.98 1.64
C TYR A 80 19.95 -41.78 2.97
N LEU A 81 18.71 -42.26 3.04
CA LEU A 81 17.88 -42.40 4.22
C LEU A 81 18.59 -43.33 5.21
N ASN A 82 19.52 -42.77 5.98
CA ASN A 82 20.05 -43.45 7.15
C ASN A 82 18.92 -43.60 8.16
N THR A 83 18.87 -44.70 8.91
CA THR A 83 17.81 -44.98 9.90
C THR A 83 17.81 -44.03 11.11
N ASN A 84 18.64 -42.97 11.08
CA ASN A 84 18.90 -42.07 12.20
C ASN A 84 18.44 -40.63 11.93
N THR A 85 17.87 -40.32 10.75
CA THR A 85 17.50 -38.96 10.34
C THR A 85 16.50 -38.27 11.29
N TYR A 86 15.74 -39.03 12.07
CA TYR A 86 14.78 -38.50 13.06
C TYR A 86 15.25 -38.62 14.53
N ARG A 87 16.47 -39.09 14.79
CA ARG A 87 16.97 -39.26 16.16
C ARG A 87 17.46 -37.94 16.74
N LYS A 88 17.01 -37.62 17.96
CA LYS A 88 17.33 -36.37 18.69
C LYS A 88 18.73 -36.36 19.33
N TYR A 89 19.71 -37.08 18.79
CA TYR A 89 21.06 -37.09 19.32
C TYR A 89 21.94 -36.11 18.55
N LYS A 90 22.42 -35.06 19.22
CA LYS A 90 23.45 -34.18 18.68
C LYS A 90 24.82 -34.72 19.08
N LYS A 91 25.75 -34.82 18.13
CA LYS A 91 27.15 -35.12 18.44
C LYS A 91 27.71 -34.00 19.33
N ALA A 92 28.16 -34.35 20.53
CA ALA A 92 28.87 -33.40 21.38
C ALA A 92 30.25 -33.14 20.77
N LYS A 93 30.62 -31.86 20.64
CA LYS A 93 31.98 -31.48 20.26
C LYS A 93 32.88 -31.68 21.47
N LEU A 94 33.81 -32.63 21.38
CA LEU A 94 34.86 -32.80 22.38
C LEU A 94 35.82 -31.62 22.22
N TRP A 95 35.92 -30.79 23.26
CA TRP A 95 36.91 -29.73 23.33
C TRP A 95 38.17 -30.29 23.98
N THR A 96 39.34 -30.00 23.41
CA THR A 96 40.62 -30.37 24.02
C THR A 96 40.87 -29.48 25.24
N GLU A 97 41.18 -30.09 26.39
CA GLU A 97 41.70 -29.34 27.54
C GLU A 97 43.08 -28.76 27.21
N ARG A 98 43.32 -27.51 27.63
CA ARG A 98 44.54 -26.75 27.37
C ARG A 98 45.52 -26.88 28.53
#